data_AF-A0A8F6TX28-F1
#
_entry.id   AF-A0A8F6TX28-F1
#
_cell.length_a   1.000
_cell.length_b   1.000
_cell.length_c   1.000
_cell.angle_alpha   90.00
_cell.angle_beta   90.00
_cell.angle_gamma   90.00
#
_symmetry.space_group_name_H-M   'P 1'
#
loop_
_entity.id
_entity.type
_entity.pdbx_description
1 polymer ?
#
loop_
_entity_poly.entity_id
_entity_poly.type
_entity_poly.pdbx_seq_one_letter_code
_entity_poly.pdbx_strand_id
1 'polypeptide(L)'
;MTVKIPFDTYHDYEAMTAHLHALADAYPKLCTLTSIAKSFQGRDVWFMTITNPDTGPILEKPGFYIDAQIHAEEHATSATALYACAYLLNNYGTDEEVTRLVDSQVFYIIPRINPDGAEYAMTAPYHPWCGNGRCLPGEDRLEGLIPQDIDGDGYIVQMRVPDPKGEWKCDEKNPDIMVQREPGEEGGEYYRLYPEGMIRNYDGVHVHIEMQQDGNMNRNFPTNWTPQEYGAGQYPFSEPETAGMRQVILDHPNITGMCAYHTHGGIILRPSMLQMDSEMSPPDLSLYKALGEVGEKLTGYPTISVYEEFTPDKSKARHGTLTDWTYEEMGIISFGTELWDLERTAGVPKEGYYNLGPRDAETQRLVHDWVVENVGDHGFRPWKSFDHPQLGPIEVGGMVYIWSYRNPPGKLLEEMCHNNVLFNLRHAAAAPRIEIDTVEVEALGGDLHKVTAVVSNHGYLPTNLSDVAIQNKVAKPVTVTLDCENAELTMNPEHVKLGNLAGRNERRYAYSNWGQQWSPVTKKVEWLVRSKGADAKVTVTAASEKGGTDRSSVALGA
;
A
#
# COMPACT_ATOMS: atom_id res chain seq x y z
N MET A 1 10.64 26.51 5.68
CA MET A 1 11.76 25.78 6.33
C MET A 1 11.66 24.35 5.85
N THR A 2 12.76 23.71 5.47
CA THR A 2 12.77 22.31 5.02
C THR A 2 13.11 21.41 6.21
N VAL A 3 12.29 20.40 6.48
CA VAL A 3 12.56 19.40 7.53
C VAL A 3 13.49 18.34 6.93
N LYS A 4 14.69 18.20 7.50
CA LYS A 4 15.67 17.20 7.05
C LYS A 4 15.49 15.91 7.84
N ILE A 5 15.23 14.82 7.13
CA ILE A 5 15.08 13.47 7.68
C ILE A 5 16.10 12.58 6.95
N PRO A 6 16.91 11.79 7.67
CA PRO A 6 17.83 10.86 7.02
C PRO A 6 17.05 9.64 6.49
N PHE A 7 17.27 9.33 5.21
CA PHE A 7 16.71 8.16 4.51
C PHE A 7 17.79 7.13 4.16
N ASP A 8 18.89 7.14 4.91
CA ASP A 8 19.97 6.16 4.90
C ASP A 8 19.98 5.28 6.16
N THR A 9 18.92 5.36 6.97
CA THR A 9 18.76 4.62 8.22
C THR A 9 17.29 4.32 8.53
N TYR A 10 17.04 3.35 9.40
CA TYR A 10 15.72 3.01 9.92
C TYR A 10 15.46 3.74 11.24
N HIS A 11 14.22 4.18 11.42
CA HIS A 11 13.82 4.97 12.58
C HIS A 11 13.02 4.12 13.56
N ASP A 12 13.39 4.14 14.84
CA ASP A 12 12.55 3.61 15.90
C ASP A 12 11.25 4.43 16.06
N TYR A 13 10.37 3.97 16.95
CA TYR A 13 9.06 4.60 17.13
C TYR A 13 9.20 6.04 17.63
N GLU A 14 10.15 6.32 18.52
CA GLU A 14 10.37 7.66 19.06
C GLU A 14 10.90 8.61 17.99
N ALA A 15 11.90 8.19 17.22
CA ALA A 15 12.47 8.95 16.12
C ALA A 15 11.45 9.19 14.99
N MET A 16 10.70 8.16 14.59
CA MET A 16 9.59 8.29 13.64
C MET A 16 8.56 9.31 14.13
N THR A 17 8.10 9.17 15.38
CA THR A 17 7.13 10.07 16.00
C THR A 17 7.66 11.51 16.02
N ALA A 18 8.92 11.71 16.39
CA ALA A 18 9.55 13.03 16.38
C ALA A 18 9.62 13.64 14.97
N HIS A 19 9.92 12.84 13.95
CA HIS A 19 9.93 13.30 12.56
C HIS A 19 8.54 13.70 12.06
N LEU A 20 7.50 12.93 12.38
CA LEU A 20 6.12 13.25 12.02
C LEU A 20 5.63 14.54 12.70
N HIS A 21 5.94 14.71 13.99
CA HIS A 21 5.66 15.97 14.70
C HIS A 21 6.43 17.15 14.12
N ALA A 22 7.72 16.99 13.81
CA ALA A 22 8.52 18.04 13.19
C ALA A 22 7.96 18.49 11.83
N LEU A 23 7.44 17.56 11.02
CA LEU A 23 6.74 17.87 9.77
C LEU A 23 5.44 18.63 10.02
N ALA A 24 4.59 18.17 10.95
CA ALA A 24 3.34 18.85 11.27
C ALA A 24 3.58 20.27 11.82
N ASP A 25 4.57 20.44 12.70
CA ASP A 25 4.93 21.73 13.30
C ASP A 25 5.54 22.71 12.29
N ALA A 26 6.30 22.20 11.30
CA ALA A 26 6.90 23.02 10.24
C ALA A 26 5.87 23.44 9.17
N TYR A 27 4.81 22.65 8.99
CA TYR A 27 3.79 22.85 7.95
C TYR A 27 2.35 22.84 8.50
N PRO A 28 2.03 23.61 9.56
CA PRO A 28 0.76 23.47 10.31
C PRO A 28 -0.48 23.87 9.50
N LYS A 29 -0.29 24.57 8.38
CA LYS A 29 -1.37 24.90 7.45
C LYS A 29 -1.71 23.75 6.51
N LEU A 30 -0.69 22.99 6.08
CA LEU A 30 -0.85 21.96 5.06
C LEU A 30 -1.02 20.57 5.65
N CYS A 31 -0.64 20.39 6.91
CA CYS A 31 -0.52 19.09 7.54
C CYS A 31 -1.22 19.04 8.90
N THR A 32 -1.98 17.99 9.14
CA THR A 32 -2.42 17.57 10.48
C THR A 32 -1.87 16.19 10.81
N LEU A 33 -1.55 15.98 12.09
CA LEU A 33 -1.10 14.70 12.64
C LEU A 33 -2.06 14.29 13.75
N THR A 34 -2.63 13.09 13.64
CA THR A 34 -3.55 12.52 14.63
C THR A 34 -3.23 11.05 14.87
N SER A 35 -3.81 10.46 15.91
CA SER A 35 -3.75 9.02 16.13
C SER A 35 -5.09 8.37 15.78
N ILE A 36 -5.04 7.28 15.01
CA ILE A 36 -6.24 6.53 14.60
C ILE A 36 -6.56 5.36 15.53
N ALA A 37 -5.57 4.93 16.30
CA ALA A 37 -5.68 3.81 17.22
C ALA A 37 -4.53 3.86 18.24
N LYS A 38 -4.74 3.19 19.36
CA LYS A 38 -3.67 2.76 20.26
C LYS A 38 -3.39 1.29 19.99
N SER A 39 -2.13 0.95 19.80
CA SER A 39 -1.68 -0.45 19.70
C SER A 39 -1.87 -1.19 21.02
N PHE A 40 -1.62 -2.51 21.03
CA PHE A 40 -1.73 -3.34 22.24
C PHE A 40 -0.83 -2.88 23.40
N GLN A 41 0.33 -2.28 23.10
CA GLN A 41 1.25 -1.71 24.08
C GLN A 41 1.06 -0.19 24.27
N GLY A 42 -0.02 0.39 23.71
CA GLY A 42 -0.42 1.78 23.96
C GLY A 42 0.30 2.84 23.12
N ARG A 43 1.04 2.45 22.07
CA ARG A 43 1.65 3.38 21.11
C ARG A 43 0.57 3.98 20.20
N ASP A 44 0.69 5.26 19.87
CA ASP A 44 -0.14 5.89 18.85
C ASP A 44 0.17 5.31 17.48
N VAL A 45 -0.88 4.94 16.74
CA VAL A 45 -0.83 4.70 15.30
C VAL A 45 -1.07 6.04 14.61
N TRP A 46 0.02 6.64 14.10
CA TRP A 46 0.00 7.99 13.54
C TRP A 46 -0.62 8.06 12.15
N PHE A 47 -1.39 9.11 11.92
CA PHE A 47 -2.08 9.41 10.68
C PHE A 47 -1.86 10.86 10.28
N MET A 48 -1.28 11.06 9.09
CA MET A 48 -1.05 12.38 8.49
C MET A 48 -2.09 12.66 7.41
N THR A 49 -2.72 13.82 7.50
CA THR A 49 -3.51 14.39 6.41
C THR A 49 -2.75 15.58 5.82
N ILE A 50 -2.46 15.55 4.52
CA ILE A 50 -1.72 16.59 3.81
C ILE A 50 -2.58 17.17 2.67
N THR A 51 -2.92 18.46 2.73
CA THR A 51 -3.63 19.21 1.69
C THR A 51 -3.52 20.72 1.93
N ASN A 52 -3.69 21.54 0.90
CA ASN A 52 -3.86 22.99 1.09
C ASN A 52 -5.31 23.36 1.42
N PRO A 53 -5.66 23.79 2.65
CA PRO A 53 -7.04 24.11 3.00
C PRO A 53 -7.60 25.34 2.27
N ASP A 54 -6.74 26.20 1.71
CA ASP A 54 -7.18 27.43 1.02
C ASP A 54 -7.86 27.13 -0.33
N THR A 55 -7.58 25.97 -0.92
CA THR A 55 -8.11 25.58 -2.24
C THR A 55 -9.35 24.68 -2.13
N GLY A 56 -9.89 24.49 -0.92
CA GLY A 56 -11.18 23.85 -0.71
C GLY A 56 -11.18 22.89 0.49
N PRO A 57 -12.38 22.50 0.98
CA PRO A 57 -12.53 21.51 2.05
C PRO A 57 -11.92 20.14 1.69
N ILE A 58 -11.42 19.42 2.69
CA ILE A 58 -10.78 18.09 2.54
C ILE A 58 -11.64 17.12 1.72
N LEU A 59 -12.92 16.96 2.09
CA LEU A 59 -13.83 16.00 1.44
C LEU A 59 -14.37 16.50 0.09
N GLU A 60 -14.08 17.74 -0.30
CA GLU A 60 -14.44 18.30 -1.61
C GLU A 60 -13.30 18.19 -2.63
N LYS A 61 -12.22 17.46 -2.29
CA LYS A 61 -11.10 17.17 -3.18
C LYS A 61 -10.89 15.66 -3.32
N PRO A 62 -10.35 15.15 -4.43
CA PRO A 62 -9.95 13.76 -4.53
C PRO A 62 -8.91 13.39 -3.46
N GLY A 63 -9.06 12.21 -2.86
CA GLY A 63 -8.15 11.69 -1.83
C GLY A 63 -7.24 10.56 -2.36
N PHE A 64 -6.01 10.49 -1.86
CA PHE A 64 -5.09 9.37 -2.12
C PHE A 64 -4.60 8.79 -0.79
N TYR A 65 -4.67 7.47 -0.65
CA TYR A 65 -4.34 6.79 0.60
C TYR A 65 -3.04 5.98 0.49
N ILE A 66 -2.16 6.11 1.48
CA ILE A 66 -0.91 5.35 1.58
C ILE A 66 -0.81 4.76 2.97
N ASP A 67 -0.47 3.48 3.05
CA ASP A 67 -0.16 2.83 4.31
C ASP A 67 1.11 1.98 4.23
N ALA A 68 1.71 1.75 5.40
CA ALA A 68 2.96 1.04 5.53
C ALA A 68 3.09 0.29 6.85
N GLN A 69 3.96 -0.72 6.83
CA GLN A 69 4.37 -1.55 7.96
C GLN A 69 3.19 -2.16 8.70
N ILE A 70 2.30 -2.82 7.95
CA ILE A 70 1.27 -3.68 8.54
C ILE A 70 1.90 -4.97 9.09
N HIS A 71 2.93 -5.50 8.42
CA HIS A 71 3.78 -6.56 8.96
C HIS A 71 5.00 -5.95 9.67
N ALA A 72 5.33 -6.50 10.83
CA ALA A 72 6.33 -5.96 11.74
C ALA A 72 7.74 -5.86 11.14
N GLU A 73 8.20 -6.86 10.39
CA GLU A 73 9.58 -6.93 9.91
C GLU A 73 9.88 -6.02 8.70
N GLU A 74 8.87 -5.40 8.08
CA GLU A 74 8.96 -4.69 6.79
C GLU A 74 9.31 -3.18 6.95
N HIS A 75 10.38 -2.86 7.65
CA HIS A 75 10.79 -1.47 8.02
C HIS A 75 10.97 -0.50 6.85
N ALA A 76 11.36 -0.99 5.67
CA ALA A 76 11.53 -0.18 4.47
C ALA A 76 10.22 0.48 4.00
N THR A 77 9.07 -0.13 4.34
CA THR A 77 7.75 0.41 4.03
C THR A 77 7.48 1.70 4.82
N SER A 78 7.78 1.69 6.13
CA SER A 78 7.64 2.85 7.01
C SER A 78 8.54 4.01 6.57
N ALA A 79 9.78 3.72 6.19
CA ALA A 79 10.67 4.73 5.63
C ALA A 79 10.11 5.35 4.35
N THR A 80 9.50 4.53 3.48
CA THR A 80 8.88 5.00 2.22
C THR A 80 7.66 5.89 2.47
N ALA A 81 6.78 5.54 3.42
CA ALA A 81 5.65 6.38 3.77
C ALA A 81 6.08 7.69 4.47
N LEU A 82 7.09 7.65 5.35
CA LEU A 82 7.69 8.87 5.91
C LEU A 82 8.32 9.75 4.81
N TYR A 83 8.97 9.14 3.82
CA TYR A 83 9.49 9.83 2.65
C TYR A 83 8.37 10.52 1.87
N ALA A 84 7.21 9.87 1.69
CA ALA A 84 6.06 10.47 1.02
C ALA A 84 5.60 11.75 1.74
N CYS A 85 5.46 11.70 3.07
CA CYS A 85 5.10 12.85 3.89
C CYS A 85 6.13 13.99 3.74
N ALA A 86 7.41 13.68 3.88
CA ALA A 86 8.49 14.65 3.76
C ALA A 86 8.58 15.24 2.35
N TYR A 87 8.45 14.42 1.30
CA TYR A 87 8.55 14.84 -0.09
C TYR A 87 7.43 15.80 -0.48
N LEU A 88 6.17 15.49 -0.11
CA LEU A 88 5.03 16.36 -0.37
C LEU A 88 5.17 17.73 0.31
N LEU A 89 5.60 17.75 1.57
CA LEU A 89 5.69 18.98 2.36
C LEU A 89 6.92 19.82 2.02
N ASN A 90 8.09 19.19 1.89
CA ASN A 90 9.34 19.87 1.61
C ASN A 90 9.41 20.48 0.21
N ASN A 91 8.67 19.92 -0.76
CA ASN A 91 8.66 20.40 -2.14
C ASN A 91 7.41 21.23 -2.50
N TYR A 92 6.48 21.44 -1.57
CA TYR A 92 5.33 22.32 -1.80
C TYR A 92 5.78 23.78 -1.97
N GLY A 93 5.32 24.41 -3.05
CA GLY A 93 5.69 25.77 -3.45
C GLY A 93 7.00 25.87 -4.24
N THR A 94 7.72 24.76 -4.44
CA THR A 94 8.96 24.71 -5.23
C THR A 94 8.90 23.74 -6.41
N ASP A 95 8.27 22.58 -6.22
CA ASP A 95 7.98 21.63 -7.30
C ASP A 95 6.54 21.85 -7.80
N GLU A 96 6.39 22.12 -9.10
CA GLU A 96 5.09 22.46 -9.69
C GLU A 96 4.09 21.30 -9.61
N GLU A 97 4.55 20.06 -9.74
CA GLU A 97 3.69 18.90 -9.69
C GLU A 97 3.21 18.63 -8.26
N VAL A 98 4.12 18.64 -7.28
CA VAL A 98 3.79 18.49 -5.87
C VAL A 98 2.83 19.60 -5.42
N THR A 99 3.12 20.85 -5.80
CA THR A 99 2.26 22.00 -5.47
C THR A 99 0.85 21.80 -6.02
N ARG A 100 0.74 21.45 -7.32
CA ARG A 100 -0.55 21.17 -7.95
C ARG A 100 -1.29 20.03 -7.25
N LEU A 101 -0.61 18.95 -6.88
CA LEU A 101 -1.23 17.81 -6.21
C LEU A 101 -1.75 18.19 -4.82
N VAL A 102 -0.94 18.82 -3.98
CA VAL A 102 -1.36 19.24 -2.62
C VAL A 102 -2.48 20.30 -2.67
N ASP A 103 -2.48 21.16 -3.68
CA ASP A 103 -3.56 22.13 -3.90
C ASP A 103 -4.86 21.44 -4.33
N SER A 104 -4.79 20.47 -5.23
CA SER A 104 -6.00 19.86 -5.83
C SER A 104 -6.48 18.58 -5.14
N GLN A 105 -5.72 17.99 -4.23
CA GLN A 105 -6.00 16.69 -3.62
C GLN A 105 -5.73 16.67 -2.11
N VAL A 106 -6.06 15.55 -1.48
CA VAL A 106 -5.71 15.24 -0.10
C VAL A 106 -4.94 13.93 -0.04
N PHE A 107 -3.80 13.92 0.66
CA PHE A 107 -3.04 12.71 0.93
C PHE A 107 -3.30 12.25 2.36
N TYR A 108 -3.75 11.00 2.49
CA TYR A 108 -4.04 10.31 3.75
C TYR A 108 -2.97 9.25 3.95
N ILE A 109 -2.05 9.46 4.89
CA ILE A 109 -0.86 8.61 5.03
C ILE A 109 -0.78 8.05 6.44
N ILE A 110 -0.66 6.73 6.56
CA ILE A 110 -0.35 6.02 7.82
C ILE A 110 1.07 5.47 7.71
N PRO A 111 2.08 6.16 8.28
CA PRO A 111 3.47 5.79 8.08
C PRO A 111 3.86 4.47 8.74
N ARG A 112 3.19 4.10 9.84
CA ARG A 112 3.44 2.84 10.56
C ARG A 112 2.16 2.35 11.20
N ILE A 113 1.54 1.33 10.61
CA ILE A 113 0.33 0.70 11.15
C ILE A 113 0.63 -0.13 12.40
N ASN A 114 1.75 -0.87 12.39
CA ASN A 114 2.12 -1.84 13.42
C ASN A 114 3.29 -1.33 14.29
N PRO A 115 3.08 -0.34 15.19
CA PRO A 115 4.18 0.23 15.97
C PRO A 115 4.78 -0.77 16.95
N ASP A 116 3.99 -1.66 17.56
CA ASP A 116 4.52 -2.59 18.56
C ASP A 116 5.38 -3.69 17.93
N GLY A 117 4.88 -4.31 16.87
CA GLY A 117 5.61 -5.34 16.14
C GLY A 117 6.87 -4.79 15.48
N ALA A 118 6.80 -3.58 14.90
CA ALA A 118 7.96 -2.89 14.34
C ALA A 118 9.11 -2.73 15.34
N GLU A 119 8.81 -2.20 16.54
CA GLU A 119 9.84 -2.01 17.58
C GLU A 119 10.46 -3.34 18.00
N TYR A 120 9.64 -4.39 18.08
CA TYR A 120 10.11 -5.72 18.43
C TYR A 120 11.04 -6.30 17.36
N ALA A 121 10.67 -6.19 16.08
CA ALA A 121 11.47 -6.69 14.97
C ALA A 121 12.77 -5.89 14.76
N MET A 122 12.78 -4.60 15.11
CA MET A 122 13.95 -3.72 15.00
C MET A 122 14.89 -3.75 16.22
N THR A 123 14.52 -4.44 17.30
CA THR A 123 15.34 -4.54 18.50
C THR A 123 16.00 -5.92 18.56
N ALA A 124 17.29 -5.97 18.91
CA ALA A 124 17.99 -7.23 19.15
C ALA A 124 17.22 -8.06 20.21
N PRO A 125 16.94 -9.35 19.96
CA PRO A 125 17.59 -10.20 18.95
C PRO A 125 16.89 -10.33 17.57
N TYR A 126 16.36 -9.23 17.02
CA TYR A 126 15.89 -9.06 15.63
C TYR A 126 15.00 -10.21 15.11
N HIS A 127 13.76 -10.26 15.59
CA HIS A 127 12.85 -11.34 15.23
C HIS A 127 12.26 -11.16 13.81
N PRO A 128 12.46 -12.13 12.88
CA PRO A 128 11.77 -12.12 11.60
C PRO A 128 10.31 -12.56 11.81
N TRP A 129 9.45 -11.61 12.12
CA TRP A 129 8.07 -11.83 12.54
C TRP A 129 7.15 -10.75 12.00
N CYS A 130 5.92 -11.14 11.63
CA CYS A 130 4.93 -10.27 11.01
C CYS A 130 3.80 -9.80 11.92
N GLY A 131 3.78 -10.25 13.19
CA GLY A 131 2.65 -10.00 14.07
C GLY A 131 2.57 -8.59 14.68
N ASN A 132 1.43 -8.26 15.28
CA ASN A 132 1.09 -6.89 15.72
C ASN A 132 1.39 -6.56 17.19
N GLY A 133 1.98 -7.49 17.95
CA GLY A 133 2.27 -7.28 19.36
C GLY A 133 1.19 -7.77 20.33
N ARG A 134 0.05 -8.32 19.85
CA ARG A 134 -0.96 -8.96 20.73
C ARG A 134 -0.39 -10.15 21.49
N CYS A 135 0.33 -11.02 20.78
CA CYS A 135 1.17 -12.08 21.34
C CYS A 135 2.62 -11.79 20.91
N LEU A 136 3.59 -11.87 21.82
CA LEU A 136 4.99 -11.76 21.43
C LEU A 136 5.45 -13.06 20.74
N PRO A 137 6.49 -13.01 19.89
CA PRO A 137 7.01 -14.19 19.21
C PRO A 137 7.28 -15.38 20.15
N GLY A 138 6.53 -16.46 19.94
CA GLY A 138 6.67 -17.70 20.70
C GLY A 138 5.85 -17.76 21.99
N GLU A 139 5.11 -16.71 22.37
CA GLU A 139 4.14 -16.77 23.47
C GLU A 139 2.89 -17.58 23.11
N ASP A 140 2.49 -17.52 21.84
CA ASP A 140 1.34 -18.22 21.28
C ASP A 140 1.64 -19.68 20.90
N ARG A 141 2.91 -20.11 21.00
CA ARG A 141 3.36 -21.47 20.70
C ARG A 141 3.48 -22.30 21.97
N LEU A 142 2.71 -23.35 22.10
CA LEU A 142 2.69 -24.17 23.33
C LEU A 142 3.78 -25.25 23.32
N GLU A 143 4.22 -25.67 22.13
CA GLU A 143 5.19 -26.74 21.96
C GLU A 143 6.12 -26.50 20.75
N GLY A 144 7.12 -27.37 20.61
CA GLY A 144 8.04 -27.30 19.48
C GLY A 144 9.12 -26.23 19.63
N LEU A 145 9.80 -25.96 18.52
CA LEU A 145 10.92 -25.03 18.42
C LEU A 145 10.45 -23.59 18.50
N ILE A 146 10.97 -22.89 19.49
CA ILE A 146 10.73 -21.48 19.77
C ILE A 146 11.97 -20.70 19.36
N PRO A 147 11.88 -19.82 18.34
CA PRO A 147 13.00 -19.02 17.92
C PRO A 147 13.50 -18.11 19.04
N GLN A 148 14.79 -18.16 19.33
CA GLN A 148 15.46 -17.33 20.33
C GLN A 148 16.96 -17.30 20.05
N ASP A 149 17.61 -16.21 20.45
CA ASP A 149 19.06 -16.05 20.41
C ASP A 149 19.68 -16.92 21.51
N ILE A 150 20.28 -18.04 21.11
CA ILE A 150 20.84 -19.04 22.03
C ILE A 150 22.34 -18.82 22.26
N ASP A 151 23.03 -18.12 21.36
CA ASP A 151 24.47 -17.86 21.46
C ASP A 151 24.80 -16.46 22.03
N GLY A 152 23.78 -15.61 22.17
CA GLY A 152 23.83 -14.29 22.81
C GLY A 152 24.45 -13.21 21.91
N ASP A 153 24.49 -13.42 20.59
CA ASP A 153 25.13 -12.48 19.66
C ASP A 153 24.21 -11.36 19.15
N GLY A 154 22.94 -11.37 19.58
CA GLY A 154 21.94 -10.36 19.27
C GLY A 154 21.20 -10.60 17.95
N TYR A 155 21.32 -11.78 17.34
CA TYR A 155 20.59 -12.17 16.14
C TYR A 155 19.91 -13.51 16.34
N ILE A 156 18.78 -13.70 15.65
CA ILE A 156 18.16 -15.02 15.50
C ILE A 156 18.36 -15.45 14.05
N VAL A 157 19.24 -16.42 13.85
CA VAL A 157 19.60 -16.96 12.54
C VAL A 157 19.15 -18.42 12.40
N GLN A 158 20.00 -19.29 11.85
CA GLN A 158 19.72 -20.70 11.66
C GLN A 158 20.66 -21.56 12.50
N MET A 159 20.17 -22.75 12.85
CA MET A 159 20.98 -23.88 13.32
C MET A 159 21.14 -24.87 12.17
N ARG A 160 22.37 -25.34 11.94
CA ARG A 160 22.61 -26.55 11.16
C ARG A 160 23.02 -27.68 12.09
N VAL A 161 22.19 -28.73 12.11
CA VAL A 161 22.31 -29.88 13.01
C VAL A 161 22.86 -31.06 12.21
N PRO A 162 24.05 -31.60 12.53
CA PRO A 162 24.58 -32.77 11.85
C PRO A 162 23.63 -33.97 11.96
N ASP A 163 23.16 -34.49 10.82
CA ASP A 163 22.34 -35.70 10.75
C ASP A 163 22.64 -36.39 9.41
N PRO A 164 23.08 -37.67 9.38
CA PRO A 164 23.32 -38.39 8.13
C PRO A 164 22.06 -38.51 7.23
N LYS A 165 20.87 -38.32 7.80
CA LYS A 165 19.59 -38.27 7.07
C LYS A 165 19.18 -36.86 6.66
N GLY A 166 19.99 -35.84 6.95
CA GLY A 166 19.71 -34.44 6.68
C GLY A 166 19.62 -34.13 5.18
N GLU A 167 18.85 -33.10 4.84
CA GLU A 167 18.55 -32.70 3.47
C GLU A 167 19.60 -31.76 2.88
N TRP A 168 20.45 -31.18 3.72
CA TRP A 168 21.36 -30.11 3.37
C TRP A 168 22.82 -30.54 3.50
N LYS A 169 23.67 -29.96 2.65
CA LYS A 169 25.13 -30.03 2.74
C LYS A 169 25.73 -28.64 2.54
N CYS A 170 26.97 -28.48 2.96
CA CYS A 170 27.73 -27.27 2.65
C CYS A 170 28.04 -27.20 1.16
N ASP A 171 28.01 -26.00 0.56
CA ASP A 171 28.52 -25.80 -0.78
C ASP A 171 30.02 -26.08 -0.84
N GLU A 172 30.47 -26.75 -1.89
CA GLU A 172 31.87 -27.19 -2.03
C GLU A 172 32.86 -26.01 -2.13
N LYS A 173 32.39 -24.86 -2.63
CA LYS A 173 33.23 -23.66 -2.82
C LYS A 173 33.16 -22.71 -1.64
N ASN A 174 32.03 -22.68 -0.93
CA ASN A 174 31.84 -21.84 0.24
C ASN A 174 31.05 -22.58 1.33
N PRO A 175 31.71 -23.05 2.42
CA PRO A 175 31.05 -23.81 3.47
C PRO A 175 30.06 -22.99 4.33
N ASP A 176 30.01 -21.67 4.14
CA ASP A 176 29.00 -20.81 4.77
C ASP A 176 27.63 -20.92 4.10
N ILE A 177 27.57 -21.50 2.90
CA ILE A 177 26.37 -21.68 2.11
C ILE A 177 25.84 -23.11 2.24
N MET A 178 24.54 -23.23 2.46
CA MET A 178 23.85 -24.52 2.52
C MET A 178 23.08 -24.78 1.23
N VAL A 179 23.27 -25.96 0.64
CA VAL A 179 22.59 -26.41 -0.57
C VAL A 179 21.92 -27.76 -0.33
N GLN A 180 20.85 -28.04 -1.07
CA GLN A 180 20.18 -29.34 -0.95
C GLN A 180 21.07 -30.43 -1.56
N ARG A 181 21.10 -31.60 -0.92
CA ARG A 181 21.77 -32.79 -1.48
C ARG A 181 20.97 -33.40 -2.63
N GLU A 182 21.63 -34.11 -3.54
CA GLU A 182 20.96 -34.78 -4.65
C GLU A 182 20.12 -35.99 -4.18
N PRO A 183 19.01 -36.36 -4.86
CA PRO A 183 18.12 -37.44 -4.42
C PRO A 183 18.78 -38.81 -4.18
N GLY A 184 19.89 -39.10 -4.87
CA GLY A 184 20.66 -40.35 -4.74
C GLY A 184 21.98 -40.20 -3.98
N GLU A 185 22.21 -39.06 -3.32
CA GLU A 185 23.46 -38.78 -2.63
C GLU A 185 23.52 -39.46 -1.26
N GLU A 186 24.57 -40.26 -1.01
CA GLU A 186 24.80 -40.97 0.25
C GLU A 186 26.27 -40.87 0.68
N GLY A 187 26.55 -41.02 1.98
CA GLY A 187 27.90 -41.12 2.54
C GLY A 187 28.64 -39.79 2.77
N GLY A 188 28.00 -38.65 2.54
CA GLY A 188 28.52 -37.31 2.85
C GLY A 188 28.19 -36.80 4.26
N GLU A 189 28.65 -35.59 4.56
CA GLU A 189 28.27 -34.82 5.75
C GLU A 189 26.99 -34.02 5.46
N TYR A 190 25.94 -34.31 6.23
CA TYR A 190 24.61 -33.75 6.01
C TYR A 190 24.05 -33.10 7.27
N TYR A 191 23.14 -32.15 7.05
CA TYR A 191 22.59 -31.30 8.09
C TYR A 191 21.07 -31.17 7.95
N ARG A 192 20.39 -31.00 9.08
CA ARG A 192 19.05 -30.42 9.16
C ARG A 192 19.17 -28.93 9.48
N LEU A 193 18.39 -28.10 8.80
CA LEU A 193 18.32 -26.67 9.09
C LEU A 193 17.07 -26.36 9.91
N TYR A 194 17.26 -25.59 10.98
CA TYR A 194 16.21 -25.10 11.85
C TYR A 194 16.41 -23.61 12.14
N PRO A 195 15.36 -22.83 12.43
CA PRO A 195 15.53 -21.53 13.09
C PRO A 195 16.33 -21.69 14.39
N GLU A 196 17.19 -20.73 14.69
CA GLU A 196 17.85 -20.66 15.99
C GLU A 196 16.85 -20.59 17.13
N GLY A 197 16.95 -21.50 18.11
CA GLY A 197 16.01 -21.54 19.21
C GLY A 197 16.05 -22.78 20.09
N MET A 198 15.12 -22.85 21.03
CA MET A 198 14.96 -23.95 22.00
C MET A 198 13.66 -24.72 21.77
N ILE A 199 13.60 -26.00 22.14
CA ILE A 199 12.45 -26.87 21.87
C ILE A 199 11.63 -27.11 23.13
N ARG A 200 10.39 -26.63 23.18
CA ARG A 200 9.43 -26.94 24.24
C ARG A 200 8.89 -28.36 24.07
N ASN A 201 8.81 -29.11 25.18
CA ASN A 201 8.31 -30.49 25.21
C ASN A 201 9.07 -31.45 24.26
N TYR A 202 10.38 -31.26 24.11
CA TYR A 202 11.19 -32.12 23.24
C TYR A 202 11.17 -33.58 23.70
N ASP A 203 10.80 -34.48 22.79
CA ASP A 203 10.73 -35.92 23.04
C ASP A 203 12.07 -36.65 22.82
N GLY A 204 13.14 -35.90 22.54
CA GLY A 204 14.46 -36.44 22.25
C GLY A 204 14.70 -36.81 20.78
N VAL A 205 13.69 -36.64 19.91
CA VAL A 205 13.75 -37.11 18.51
C VAL A 205 13.20 -36.07 17.53
N HIS A 206 11.99 -35.56 17.76
CA HIS A 206 11.25 -34.76 16.79
C HIS A 206 11.38 -33.28 17.11
N VAL A 207 11.86 -32.51 16.13
CA VAL A 207 11.83 -31.05 16.16
C VAL A 207 10.57 -30.59 15.43
N HIS A 208 9.50 -30.37 16.19
CA HIS A 208 8.28 -29.77 15.67
C HIS A 208 8.42 -28.25 15.59
N ILE A 209 7.94 -27.60 14.54
CA ILE A 209 7.86 -26.14 14.43
C ILE A 209 6.38 -25.79 14.33
N GLU A 210 5.82 -25.25 15.42
CA GLU A 210 4.45 -24.76 15.42
C GLU A 210 4.36 -23.48 14.58
N MET A 211 3.31 -23.36 13.76
CA MET A 211 3.00 -22.08 13.14
C MET A 211 2.62 -21.07 14.23
N GLN A 212 3.00 -19.81 14.06
CA GLN A 212 2.36 -18.75 14.84
C GLN A 212 0.86 -18.79 14.56
N GLN A 213 0.06 -18.35 15.53
CA GLN A 213 -1.40 -18.29 15.40
C GLN A 213 -1.89 -16.84 15.22
N ASP A 214 -1.09 -15.86 15.62
CA ASP A 214 -1.52 -14.48 15.78
C ASP A 214 -0.69 -13.41 15.03
N GLY A 215 -1.34 -12.31 14.66
CA GLY A 215 -0.71 -11.02 14.37
C GLY A 215 -0.63 -10.59 12.90
N ASN A 216 -1.01 -11.45 11.95
CA ASN A 216 -1.01 -11.08 10.52
C ASN A 216 -2.21 -10.18 10.16
N MET A 217 -2.06 -8.89 10.40
CA MET A 217 -3.12 -7.90 10.18
C MET A 217 -3.59 -7.80 8.73
N ASN A 218 -2.78 -8.18 7.74
CA ASN A 218 -3.20 -8.23 6.34
C ASN A 218 -4.06 -9.48 6.01
N ARG A 219 -4.63 -10.14 7.03
CA ARG A 219 -5.70 -11.15 6.94
C ARG A 219 -6.97 -10.75 7.69
N ASN A 220 -7.01 -9.52 8.24
CA ASN A 220 -8.05 -9.07 9.16
C ASN A 220 -9.11 -8.17 8.49
N PHE A 221 -9.14 -8.08 7.16
CA PHE A 221 -10.10 -7.27 6.39
C PHE A 221 -11.31 -8.10 5.93
N PRO A 222 -12.49 -7.49 5.72
CA PRO A 222 -13.78 -8.21 5.69
C PRO A 222 -14.03 -8.97 4.39
N THR A 223 -13.48 -8.49 3.28
CA THR A 223 -13.70 -9.11 1.98
C THR A 223 -12.93 -10.40 1.90
N ASN A 224 -13.65 -11.46 1.51
CA ASN A 224 -13.15 -12.82 1.45
C ASN A 224 -12.65 -13.40 2.80
N TRP A 225 -12.86 -12.71 3.93
CA TRP A 225 -12.30 -13.09 5.23
C TRP A 225 -12.65 -14.51 5.66
N THR A 226 -11.69 -15.19 6.30
CA THR A 226 -11.90 -16.48 6.95
C THR A 226 -11.06 -16.58 8.24
N PRO A 227 -11.60 -17.17 9.32
CA PRO A 227 -10.84 -17.42 10.54
C PRO A 227 -9.83 -18.57 10.40
N GLN A 228 -9.76 -19.24 9.25
CA GLN A 228 -8.75 -20.26 8.96
C GLN A 228 -7.40 -19.66 8.54
N GLU A 229 -7.37 -18.38 8.14
CA GLU A 229 -6.13 -17.70 7.83
C GLU A 229 -5.32 -17.43 9.10
N TYR A 230 -4.01 -17.67 9.02
CA TYR A 230 -3.08 -17.33 10.08
C TYR A 230 -3.16 -15.84 10.40
N GLY A 231 -3.36 -15.49 11.68
CA GLY A 231 -3.40 -14.10 12.14
C GLY A 231 -4.63 -13.30 11.70
N ALA A 232 -5.67 -13.94 11.17
CA ALA A 232 -6.89 -13.27 10.69
C ALA A 232 -7.76 -12.63 11.77
N GLY A 233 -7.43 -12.85 13.04
CA GLY A 233 -8.20 -12.38 14.20
C GLY A 233 -9.52 -13.13 14.40
N GLN A 234 -10.31 -12.71 15.38
CA GLN A 234 -11.58 -13.39 15.73
C GLN A 234 -12.74 -13.03 14.79
N TYR A 235 -12.67 -11.85 14.17
CA TYR A 235 -13.60 -11.30 13.19
C TYR A 235 -12.90 -10.19 12.40
N PRO A 236 -13.40 -9.77 11.23
CA PRO A 236 -12.80 -8.67 10.48
C PRO A 236 -12.70 -7.38 11.32
N PHE A 237 -11.54 -6.72 11.27
CA PHE A 237 -11.22 -5.53 12.07
C PHE A 237 -11.23 -5.77 13.57
N SER A 238 -10.86 -6.98 14.01
CA SER A 238 -10.71 -7.28 15.44
C SER A 238 -9.44 -6.70 16.04
N GLU A 239 -8.42 -6.37 15.23
CA GLU A 239 -7.23 -5.69 15.69
C GLU A 239 -7.48 -4.17 15.80
N PRO A 240 -7.00 -3.49 16.85
CA PRO A 240 -7.24 -2.05 17.03
C PRO A 240 -6.66 -1.22 15.88
N GLU A 241 -5.52 -1.63 15.32
CA GLU A 241 -4.87 -0.95 14.21
C GLU A 241 -5.74 -1.01 12.94
N THR A 242 -6.23 -2.20 12.56
CA THR A 242 -7.08 -2.38 11.38
C THR A 242 -8.47 -1.77 11.58
N ALA A 243 -9.00 -1.74 12.81
CA ALA A 243 -10.21 -0.99 13.15
C ALA A 243 -10.03 0.53 12.97
N GLY A 244 -8.84 1.06 13.29
CA GLY A 244 -8.46 2.45 13.01
C GLY A 244 -8.39 2.73 11.51
N MET A 245 -7.74 1.85 10.74
CA MET A 245 -7.68 1.96 9.27
C MET A 245 -9.08 1.95 8.63
N ARG A 246 -9.97 1.08 9.14
CA ARG A 246 -11.37 1.05 8.72
C ARG A 246 -12.04 2.41 8.89
N GLN A 247 -11.86 3.04 10.05
CA GLN A 247 -12.46 4.34 10.33
C GLN A 247 -11.94 5.41 9.37
N VAL A 248 -10.62 5.46 9.13
CA VAL A 248 -10.03 6.36 8.14
C VAL A 248 -10.64 6.12 6.76
N ILE A 249 -10.68 4.89 6.27
CA ILE A 249 -11.15 4.62 4.90
C ILE A 249 -12.65 4.95 4.74
N LEU A 250 -13.47 4.69 5.77
CA LEU A 250 -14.92 4.98 5.72
C LEU A 250 -15.24 6.47 5.90
N ASP A 251 -14.47 7.21 6.71
CA ASP A 251 -14.69 8.65 6.94
C ASP A 251 -14.19 9.53 5.79
N HIS A 252 -13.37 8.97 4.90
CA HIS A 252 -12.80 9.67 3.74
C HIS A 252 -13.31 9.04 2.44
N PRO A 253 -14.62 9.17 2.13
CA PRO A 253 -15.20 8.60 0.92
C PRO A 253 -14.64 9.21 -0.36
N ASN A 254 -13.85 10.29 -0.28
CA ASN A 254 -13.16 10.89 -1.40
C ASN A 254 -11.89 10.13 -1.86
N ILE A 255 -11.47 9.06 -1.18
CA ILE A 255 -10.32 8.24 -1.62
C ILE A 255 -10.58 7.65 -3.02
N THR A 256 -9.71 7.96 -3.98
CA THR A 256 -9.80 7.53 -5.38
C THR A 256 -8.82 6.44 -5.75
N GLY A 257 -7.68 6.40 -5.06
CA GLY A 257 -6.65 5.40 -5.25
C GLY A 257 -5.84 5.20 -3.98
N MET A 258 -5.15 4.06 -3.90
CA MET A 258 -4.31 3.73 -2.77
C MET A 258 -3.08 2.90 -3.11
N CYS A 259 -2.12 2.89 -2.19
CA CYS A 259 -0.99 1.97 -2.19
C CYS A 259 -0.69 1.46 -0.77
N ALA A 260 -0.63 0.13 -0.62
CA ALA A 260 -0.17 -0.54 0.59
C ALA A 260 1.26 -1.04 0.39
N TYR A 261 2.22 -0.50 1.15
CA TYR A 261 3.62 -0.90 1.06
C TYR A 261 3.91 -2.14 1.89
N HIS A 262 4.58 -3.10 1.26
CA HIS A 262 5.07 -4.35 1.82
C HIS A 262 6.55 -4.57 1.48
N THR A 263 7.19 -5.56 2.11
CA THR A 263 8.41 -6.17 1.58
C THR A 263 8.29 -7.70 1.66
N HIS A 264 8.79 -8.49 0.72
CA HIS A 264 9.76 -8.14 -0.31
C HIS A 264 9.43 -8.81 -1.63
N GLY A 265 10.07 -8.31 -2.68
CA GLY A 265 10.04 -8.91 -4.00
C GLY A 265 10.35 -7.93 -5.11
N GLY A 266 10.34 -6.62 -4.89
CA GLY A 266 10.46 -5.61 -5.95
C GLY A 266 9.38 -5.76 -7.01
N ILE A 267 8.10 -5.70 -6.61
CA ILE A 267 6.92 -6.00 -7.42
C ILE A 267 5.81 -5.01 -7.10
N ILE A 268 5.05 -4.61 -8.12
CA ILE A 268 3.77 -3.92 -7.96
C ILE A 268 2.63 -4.93 -8.17
N LEU A 269 1.74 -5.05 -7.20
CA LEU A 269 0.67 -6.03 -7.14
C LEU A 269 -0.67 -5.38 -7.50
N ARG A 270 -1.34 -5.89 -8.54
CA ARG A 270 -2.73 -5.54 -8.86
C ARG A 270 -3.70 -6.61 -8.33
N PRO A 271 -4.91 -6.24 -7.88
CA PRO A 271 -5.93 -7.19 -7.44
C PRO A 271 -6.36 -8.12 -8.58
N SER A 272 -7.01 -9.25 -8.29
CA SER A 272 -7.54 -9.72 -6.99
C SER A 272 -6.65 -10.79 -6.34
N MET A 273 -6.84 -11.04 -5.04
CA MET A 273 -6.25 -12.19 -4.34
C MET A 273 -6.86 -13.55 -4.75
N LEU A 274 -8.11 -13.58 -5.22
CA LEU A 274 -8.87 -14.82 -5.45
C LEU A 274 -9.37 -15.00 -6.88
N GLN A 275 -9.29 -13.96 -7.72
CA GLN A 275 -9.86 -13.96 -9.07
C GLN A 275 -8.79 -13.75 -10.13
N MET A 276 -8.96 -14.39 -11.29
CA MET A 276 -8.11 -14.19 -12.45
C MET A 276 -8.32 -12.80 -13.06
N ASP A 277 -7.33 -12.26 -13.79
CA ASP A 277 -7.51 -11.01 -14.54
C ASP A 277 -8.66 -11.13 -15.57
N SER A 278 -8.96 -12.35 -16.04
CA SER A 278 -10.09 -12.60 -16.95
C SER A 278 -11.48 -12.44 -16.33
N GLU A 279 -11.56 -12.42 -14.99
CA GLU A 279 -12.79 -12.18 -14.24
C GLU A 279 -12.96 -10.69 -13.92
N MET A 280 -11.88 -9.91 -13.97
CA MET A 280 -11.92 -8.45 -13.89
C MET A 280 -12.57 -7.85 -15.14
N SER A 281 -13.29 -6.73 -14.99
CA SER A 281 -13.83 -6.04 -16.16
C SER A 281 -12.69 -5.59 -17.10
N PRO A 282 -12.85 -5.68 -18.43
CA PRO A 282 -11.83 -5.21 -19.37
C PRO A 282 -11.44 -3.72 -19.20
N PRO A 283 -12.37 -2.80 -18.84
CA PRO A 283 -12.03 -1.44 -18.46
C PRO A 283 -11.07 -1.36 -17.27
N ASP A 284 -11.41 -2.02 -16.15
CA ASP A 284 -10.64 -1.99 -14.90
C ASP A 284 -9.27 -2.64 -15.09
N LEU A 285 -9.20 -3.80 -15.76
CA LEU A 285 -7.94 -4.49 -16.01
C LEU A 285 -6.95 -3.64 -16.80
N SER A 286 -7.43 -2.98 -17.85
CA SER A 286 -6.54 -2.13 -18.64
C SER A 286 -6.24 -0.80 -17.97
N LEU A 287 -7.06 -0.34 -17.03
CA LEU A 287 -6.69 0.76 -16.14
C LEU A 287 -5.52 0.35 -15.24
N TYR A 288 -5.61 -0.81 -14.58
CA TYR A 288 -4.53 -1.35 -13.76
C TYR A 288 -3.24 -1.55 -14.56
N LYS A 289 -3.32 -2.07 -15.79
CA LYS A 289 -2.14 -2.22 -16.66
C LYS A 289 -1.52 -0.87 -17.04
N ALA A 290 -2.33 0.12 -17.39
CA ALA A 290 -1.83 1.44 -17.77
C ALA A 290 -1.14 2.17 -16.60
N LEU A 291 -1.71 2.10 -15.39
CA LEU A 291 -1.07 2.65 -14.18
C LEU A 291 0.15 1.84 -13.78
N GLY A 292 0.05 0.51 -13.87
CA GLY A 292 1.15 -0.43 -13.65
C GLY A 292 2.38 -0.08 -14.49
N GLU A 293 2.22 0.09 -15.81
CA GLU A 293 3.30 0.48 -16.73
C GLU A 293 4.02 1.78 -16.32
N VAL A 294 3.32 2.72 -15.66
CA VAL A 294 3.96 3.92 -15.10
C VAL A 294 4.82 3.54 -13.90
N GLY A 295 4.31 2.69 -13.02
CA GLY A 295 5.05 2.12 -11.90
C GLY A 295 6.29 1.35 -12.35
N GLU A 296 6.18 0.52 -13.38
CA GLU A 296 7.32 -0.25 -13.93
C GLU A 296 8.43 0.67 -14.44
N LYS A 297 8.07 1.76 -15.13
CA LYS A 297 9.05 2.73 -15.64
C LYS A 297 9.77 3.50 -14.55
N LEU A 298 9.07 3.81 -13.44
CA LEU A 298 9.63 4.61 -12.34
C LEU A 298 10.43 3.77 -11.35
N THR A 299 9.99 2.55 -11.08
CA THR A 299 10.57 1.69 -10.02
C THR A 299 11.45 0.59 -10.58
N GLY A 300 11.29 0.24 -11.86
CA GLY A 300 11.85 -0.97 -12.46
C GLY A 300 11.14 -2.25 -12.03
N TYR A 301 10.12 -2.19 -11.18
CA TYR A 301 9.40 -3.36 -10.66
C TYR A 301 8.32 -3.80 -11.65
N PRO A 302 8.20 -5.10 -11.95
CA PRO A 302 7.09 -5.59 -12.77
C PRO A 302 5.76 -5.39 -12.03
N THR A 303 4.70 -5.12 -12.79
CA THR A 303 3.32 -5.11 -12.28
C THR A 303 2.63 -6.42 -12.61
N ILE A 304 2.23 -7.18 -11.59
CA ILE A 304 1.69 -8.54 -11.76
C ILE A 304 0.35 -8.74 -11.04
N SER A 305 -0.44 -9.69 -11.54
CA SER A 305 -1.69 -10.15 -10.90
C SER A 305 -1.38 -10.92 -9.63
N VAL A 306 -2.04 -10.57 -8.53
CA VAL A 306 -1.82 -11.30 -7.27
C VAL A 306 -2.29 -12.74 -7.39
N TYR A 307 -3.48 -12.98 -7.95
CA TYR A 307 -3.96 -14.34 -8.09
C TYR A 307 -3.21 -15.10 -9.16
N GLU A 308 -3.06 -14.60 -10.40
CA GLU A 308 -2.53 -15.39 -11.52
C GLU A 308 -1.00 -15.60 -11.45
N GLU A 309 -0.25 -14.58 -11.08
CA GLU A 309 1.21 -14.57 -11.20
C GLU A 309 1.91 -14.67 -9.85
N PHE A 310 1.39 -13.98 -8.82
CA PHE A 310 2.02 -13.97 -7.49
C PHE A 310 1.65 -15.20 -6.65
N THR A 311 0.43 -15.72 -6.73
CA THR A 311 -0.04 -16.83 -5.88
C THR A 311 0.38 -18.19 -6.47
N PRO A 312 1.32 -18.95 -5.90
CA PRO A 312 1.84 -20.14 -6.60
C PRO A 312 0.87 -21.32 -6.60
N ASP A 313 0.25 -21.60 -5.45
CA ASP A 313 -0.76 -22.63 -5.26
C ASP A 313 -2.13 -21.98 -5.09
N LYS A 314 -2.93 -22.00 -6.16
CA LYS A 314 -4.27 -21.37 -6.15
C LYS A 314 -5.24 -22.02 -5.16
N SER A 315 -4.98 -23.26 -4.72
CA SER A 315 -5.79 -23.93 -3.69
C SER A 315 -5.54 -23.38 -2.28
N LYS A 316 -4.47 -22.58 -2.13
CA LYS A 316 -4.07 -21.89 -0.89
C LYS A 316 -3.99 -20.38 -1.11
N ALA A 317 -4.86 -19.84 -1.96
CA ALA A 317 -4.99 -18.39 -2.11
C ALA A 317 -5.31 -17.77 -0.75
N ARG A 318 -4.78 -16.57 -0.51
CA ARG A 318 -4.89 -15.90 0.79
C ARG A 318 -6.14 -15.03 0.83
N HIS A 319 -6.69 -14.85 2.03
CA HIS A 319 -7.96 -14.18 2.24
C HIS A 319 -7.86 -13.00 3.21
N GLY A 320 -8.83 -12.08 3.14
CA GLY A 320 -8.97 -11.00 4.13
C GLY A 320 -7.90 -9.91 4.03
N THR A 321 -7.47 -9.57 2.81
CA THR A 321 -6.46 -8.53 2.58
C THR A 321 -7.07 -7.14 2.44
N LEU A 322 -6.27 -6.10 2.73
CA LEU A 322 -6.71 -4.72 2.58
C LEU A 322 -7.13 -4.39 1.15
N THR A 323 -6.33 -4.82 0.16
CA THR A 323 -6.54 -4.51 -1.26
C THR A 323 -7.78 -5.20 -1.83
N ASP A 324 -8.16 -6.38 -1.33
CA ASP A 324 -9.43 -6.99 -1.71
C ASP A 324 -10.59 -6.14 -1.21
N TRP A 325 -10.53 -5.67 0.04
CA TRP A 325 -11.60 -4.84 0.58
C TRP A 325 -11.76 -3.52 -0.15
N THR A 326 -10.66 -2.80 -0.38
CA THR A 326 -10.73 -1.49 -1.01
C THR A 326 -11.06 -1.58 -2.50
N TYR A 327 -10.60 -2.60 -3.22
CA TYR A 327 -10.97 -2.78 -4.63
C TYR A 327 -12.28 -3.55 -4.82
N GLU A 328 -12.38 -4.80 -4.36
CA GLU A 328 -13.50 -5.69 -4.68
C GLU A 328 -14.81 -5.27 -4.01
N GLU A 329 -14.77 -4.60 -2.86
CA GLU A 329 -15.97 -4.12 -2.17
C GLU A 329 -16.20 -2.63 -2.45
N MET A 330 -15.17 -1.79 -2.32
CA MET A 330 -15.31 -0.32 -2.43
C MET A 330 -15.00 0.25 -3.82
N GLY A 331 -14.40 -0.52 -4.72
CA GLY A 331 -14.05 -0.10 -6.08
C GLY A 331 -12.94 0.95 -6.17
N ILE A 332 -12.13 1.10 -5.13
CA ILE A 332 -10.94 1.98 -5.09
C ILE A 332 -9.81 1.34 -5.90
N ILE A 333 -9.13 2.13 -6.72
CA ILE A 333 -7.99 1.65 -7.52
C ILE A 333 -6.80 1.43 -6.59
N SER A 334 -6.45 0.17 -6.34
CA SER A 334 -5.60 -0.21 -5.21
C SER A 334 -4.42 -1.05 -5.67
N PHE A 335 -3.20 -0.66 -5.28
CA PHE A 335 -2.00 -1.45 -5.50
C PHE A 335 -1.38 -1.87 -4.18
N GLY A 336 -0.82 -3.08 -4.13
CA GLY A 336 0.20 -3.43 -3.16
C GLY A 336 1.58 -3.22 -3.79
N THR A 337 2.59 -2.83 -3.03
CA THR A 337 3.97 -2.83 -3.55
C THR A 337 4.87 -3.60 -2.60
N GLU A 338 5.39 -4.73 -3.08
CA GLU A 338 6.47 -5.48 -2.43
C GLU A 338 7.79 -4.78 -2.76
N LEU A 339 8.24 -3.91 -1.87
CA LEU A 339 9.51 -3.18 -2.00
C LEU A 339 10.69 -4.14 -1.88
N TRP A 340 11.85 -3.75 -2.42
CA TRP A 340 13.13 -4.44 -2.25
C TRP A 340 13.20 -5.87 -2.85
N ASP A 341 14.26 -6.14 -3.61
CA ASP A 341 14.50 -7.44 -4.22
C ASP A 341 16.00 -7.77 -4.12
N LEU A 342 16.36 -8.51 -3.08
CA LEU A 342 17.75 -8.92 -2.84
C LEU A 342 18.30 -9.76 -4.00
N GLU A 343 17.51 -10.69 -4.53
CA GLU A 343 17.95 -11.59 -5.60
C GLU A 343 18.28 -10.82 -6.87
N ARG A 344 17.37 -9.95 -7.30
CA ARG A 344 17.60 -9.11 -8.48
C ARG A 344 18.79 -8.18 -8.28
N THR A 345 18.96 -7.65 -7.07
CA THR A 345 20.09 -6.77 -6.73
C THR A 345 21.42 -7.53 -6.72
N ALA A 346 21.41 -8.81 -6.32
CA ALA A 346 22.54 -9.72 -6.38
C ALA A 346 22.81 -10.29 -7.78
N GLY A 347 22.00 -9.94 -8.80
CA GLY A 347 22.19 -10.38 -10.18
C GLY A 347 21.56 -11.74 -10.51
N VAL A 348 20.68 -12.26 -9.64
CA VAL A 348 19.93 -13.49 -9.89
C VAL A 348 18.85 -13.22 -10.96
N PRO A 349 18.78 -14.03 -12.03
CA PRO A 349 17.68 -13.97 -12.99
C PRO A 349 16.36 -14.30 -12.30
N LYS A 350 15.32 -13.49 -12.55
CA LYS A 350 14.05 -13.62 -11.84
C LYS A 350 13.16 -14.68 -12.47
N GLU A 351 12.98 -15.80 -11.78
CA GLU A 351 12.05 -16.88 -12.14
C GLU A 351 10.91 -16.96 -11.12
N GLY A 352 9.82 -16.24 -11.37
CA GLY A 352 8.70 -16.14 -10.42
C GLY A 352 9.00 -15.22 -9.23
N TYR A 353 8.11 -15.24 -8.24
CA TYR A 353 8.09 -14.25 -7.15
C TYR A 353 7.98 -14.88 -5.75
N TYR A 354 7.78 -16.20 -5.68
CA TYR A 354 7.87 -16.98 -4.45
C TYR A 354 8.96 -18.01 -4.62
N ASN A 355 9.75 -18.21 -3.57
CA ASN A 355 10.69 -19.30 -3.54
C ASN A 355 9.95 -20.62 -3.23
N LEU A 356 9.72 -21.43 -4.26
CA LEU A 356 8.97 -22.71 -4.15
C LEU A 356 9.86 -23.92 -3.83
N GLY A 357 11.17 -23.72 -3.83
CA GLY A 357 12.15 -24.77 -3.59
C GLY A 357 13.44 -24.22 -2.97
N PRO A 358 14.41 -25.10 -2.72
CA PRO A 358 15.74 -24.65 -2.36
C PRO A 358 16.41 -23.97 -3.56
N ARG A 359 17.14 -22.89 -3.28
CA ARG A 359 17.99 -22.24 -4.27
C ARG A 359 19.20 -23.10 -4.57
N ASP A 360 19.63 -23.09 -5.83
CA ASP A 360 20.87 -23.75 -6.23
C ASP A 360 22.10 -23.03 -5.66
N ALA A 361 23.25 -23.69 -5.79
CA ALA A 361 24.51 -23.21 -5.26
C ALA A 361 24.97 -21.88 -5.89
N GLU A 362 24.66 -21.62 -7.16
CA GLU A 362 25.08 -20.40 -7.84
C GLU A 362 24.27 -19.20 -7.35
N THR A 363 22.95 -19.35 -7.28
CA THR A 363 22.02 -18.37 -6.75
C THR A 363 22.36 -18.02 -5.30
N GLN A 364 22.59 -19.04 -4.45
CA GLN A 364 22.98 -18.81 -3.06
C GLN A 364 24.30 -18.05 -2.94
N ARG A 365 25.31 -18.36 -3.78
CA ARG A 365 26.59 -17.63 -3.80
C ARG A 365 26.42 -16.17 -4.19
N LEU A 366 25.67 -15.87 -5.25
CA LEU A 366 25.39 -14.49 -5.67
C LEU A 366 24.78 -13.68 -4.53
N VAL A 367 23.74 -14.24 -3.89
CA VAL A 367 23.07 -13.57 -2.76
C VAL A 367 24.00 -13.42 -1.57
N HIS A 368 24.68 -14.49 -1.16
CA HIS A 368 25.63 -14.48 -0.05
C HIS A 368 26.72 -13.42 -0.25
N ASP A 369 27.41 -13.45 -1.39
CA ASP A 369 28.54 -12.57 -1.67
C ASP A 369 28.10 -11.11 -1.69
N TRP A 370 26.93 -10.83 -2.29
CA TRP A 370 26.36 -9.49 -2.27
C TRP A 370 26.05 -9.02 -0.84
N VAL A 371 25.44 -9.86 0.00
CA VAL A 371 25.09 -9.51 1.38
C VAL A 371 26.34 -9.28 2.22
N VAL A 372 27.34 -10.15 2.15
CA VAL A 372 28.59 -10.00 2.90
C VAL A 372 29.32 -8.73 2.47
N GLU A 373 29.37 -8.42 1.18
CA GLU A 373 30.00 -7.20 0.66
C GLU A 373 29.26 -5.92 1.05
N ASN A 374 27.91 -5.94 1.04
CA ASN A 374 27.10 -4.71 1.11
C ASN A 374 26.45 -4.45 2.46
N VAL A 375 26.27 -5.49 3.28
CA VAL A 375 25.59 -5.45 4.60
C VAL A 375 26.52 -5.93 5.72
N GLY A 376 27.43 -6.87 5.44
CA GLY A 376 28.41 -7.39 6.39
C GLY A 376 27.75 -8.15 7.55
N ASP A 377 28.27 -7.94 8.77
CA ASP A 377 27.86 -8.65 9.99
C ASP A 377 26.38 -8.45 10.40
N HIS A 378 25.72 -7.42 9.86
CA HIS A 378 24.28 -7.20 10.03
C HIS A 378 23.43 -8.06 9.08
N GLY A 379 23.98 -8.52 7.96
CA GLY A 379 23.28 -9.31 6.95
C GLY A 379 23.61 -10.80 7.00
N PHE A 380 24.79 -11.17 7.52
CA PHE A 380 25.23 -12.57 7.61
C PHE A 380 26.01 -12.83 8.90
N ARG A 381 25.76 -13.97 9.55
CA ARG A 381 26.48 -14.44 10.72
C ARG A 381 27.32 -15.68 10.37
N PRO A 382 28.65 -15.66 10.58
CA PRO A 382 29.47 -16.84 10.36
C PRO A 382 29.02 -18.01 11.23
N TRP A 383 29.08 -19.23 10.69
CA TRP A 383 28.72 -20.44 11.45
C TRP A 383 29.69 -20.67 12.61
N LYS A 384 29.14 -20.84 13.81
CA LYS A 384 29.90 -21.11 15.04
C LYS A 384 29.36 -22.35 15.73
N SER A 385 30.26 -23.19 16.22
CA SER A 385 29.89 -24.35 17.01
C SER A 385 29.18 -23.94 18.30
N PHE A 386 28.08 -24.63 18.61
CA PHE A 386 27.28 -24.45 19.82
C PHE A 386 26.88 -25.82 20.36
N ASP A 387 26.96 -26.01 21.68
CA ASP A 387 26.51 -27.25 22.33
C ASP A 387 25.06 -27.08 22.77
N HIS A 388 24.12 -27.50 21.91
CA HIS A 388 22.70 -27.33 22.16
C HIS A 388 22.24 -28.31 23.23
N PRO A 389 21.61 -27.85 24.32
CA PRO A 389 21.28 -28.71 25.46
C PRO A 389 20.32 -29.86 25.11
N GLN A 390 19.61 -29.76 23.99
CA GLN A 390 18.66 -30.76 23.51
C GLN A 390 19.11 -31.49 22.24
N LEU A 391 19.94 -30.87 21.41
CA LEU A 391 20.30 -31.40 20.08
C LEU A 391 21.76 -31.86 20.02
N GLY A 392 22.55 -31.59 21.07
CA GLY A 392 23.98 -31.85 21.11
C GLY A 392 24.76 -30.82 20.28
N PRO A 393 25.93 -31.21 19.73
CA PRO A 393 26.77 -30.32 18.94
C PRO A 393 26.07 -29.88 17.64
N ILE A 394 25.93 -28.57 17.46
CA ILE A 394 25.36 -27.93 16.27
C ILE A 394 26.25 -26.76 15.85
N GLU A 395 25.91 -26.10 14.74
CA GLU A 395 26.42 -24.77 14.43
C GLU A 395 25.28 -23.76 14.28
N VAL A 396 25.50 -22.54 14.77
CA VAL A 396 24.58 -21.40 14.67
C VAL A 396 25.19 -20.36 13.72
N GLY A 397 24.41 -19.88 12.75
CA GLY A 397 24.87 -18.94 11.74
C GLY A 397 23.90 -18.77 10.57
N GLY A 398 24.39 -18.14 9.51
CA GLY A 398 23.65 -17.96 8.26
C GLY A 398 23.12 -16.54 8.06
N MET A 399 22.14 -16.45 7.16
CA MET A 399 21.58 -15.18 6.70
C MET A 399 20.72 -14.51 7.79
N VAL A 400 20.97 -13.23 8.06
CA VAL A 400 20.10 -12.40 8.92
C VAL A 400 18.93 -11.91 8.09
N TYR A 401 17.83 -12.66 8.12
CA TYR A 401 16.73 -12.51 7.17
C TYR A 401 16.12 -11.09 7.11
N ILE A 402 16.00 -10.42 8.27
CA ILE A 402 15.37 -9.10 8.35
C ILE A 402 16.22 -8.00 7.68
N TRP A 403 17.55 -8.07 7.76
CA TRP A 403 18.47 -7.06 7.20
C TRP A 403 19.06 -7.47 5.84
N SER A 404 18.58 -8.59 5.29
CA SER A 404 18.96 -9.09 3.97
C SER A 404 17.74 -9.11 3.06
N TYR A 405 16.82 -10.05 3.26
CA TYR A 405 15.67 -10.25 2.38
C TYR A 405 14.55 -9.24 2.61
N ARG A 406 14.30 -8.81 3.85
CA ARG A 406 13.17 -7.91 4.15
C ARG A 406 13.47 -6.45 3.92
N ASN A 407 14.68 -6.01 4.25
CA ASN A 407 15.01 -4.59 4.25
C ASN A 407 16.33 -4.35 3.52
N PRO A 408 16.39 -3.39 2.58
CA PRO A 408 17.63 -3.00 1.94
C PRO A 408 18.61 -2.38 2.95
N PRO A 409 19.92 -2.42 2.67
CA PRO A 409 20.87 -1.58 3.40
C PRO A 409 20.55 -0.09 3.18
N GLY A 410 20.77 0.73 4.21
CA GLY A 410 20.37 2.14 4.23
C GLY A 410 20.84 2.96 3.01
N LYS A 411 22.03 2.67 2.47
CA LYS A 411 22.56 3.34 1.27
C LYS A 411 21.68 3.22 0.00
N LEU A 412 20.77 2.25 -0.04
CA LEU A 412 19.82 2.02 -1.15
C LEU A 412 18.39 2.47 -0.81
N LEU A 413 18.14 2.86 0.44
CA LEU A 413 16.80 3.10 0.95
C LEU A 413 16.18 4.36 0.33
N GLU A 414 16.90 5.49 0.30
CA GLU A 414 16.37 6.75 -0.23
C GLU A 414 15.92 6.67 -1.69
N GLU A 415 16.73 6.08 -2.58
CA GLU A 415 16.38 5.91 -3.99
C GLU A 415 15.14 5.04 -4.16
N MET A 416 15.07 3.93 -3.40
CA MET A 416 13.90 3.06 -3.41
C MET A 416 12.65 3.81 -2.92
N CYS A 417 12.74 4.54 -1.82
CA CYS A 417 11.64 5.36 -1.31
C CYS A 417 11.19 6.38 -2.34
N HIS A 418 12.13 7.12 -2.95
CA HIS A 418 11.86 8.15 -3.94
C HIS A 418 11.08 7.60 -5.14
N ASN A 419 11.59 6.54 -5.78
CA ASN A 419 11.00 5.98 -6.98
C ASN A 419 9.58 5.44 -6.74
N ASN A 420 9.35 4.81 -5.59
CA ASN A 420 8.04 4.29 -5.21
C ASN A 420 7.05 5.40 -4.84
N VAL A 421 7.53 6.48 -4.20
CA VAL A 421 6.70 7.66 -3.93
C VAL A 421 6.31 8.36 -5.23
N LEU A 422 7.22 8.49 -6.20
CA LEU A 422 6.87 9.05 -7.51
C LEU A 422 5.78 8.26 -8.21
N PHE A 423 5.80 6.92 -8.14
CA PHE A 423 4.70 6.10 -8.67
C PHE A 423 3.37 6.43 -7.99
N ASN A 424 3.33 6.50 -6.66
CA ASN A 424 2.13 6.86 -5.92
C ASN A 424 1.62 8.27 -6.28
N LEU A 425 2.50 9.25 -6.50
CA LEU A 425 2.11 10.58 -6.95
C LEU A 425 1.53 10.58 -8.37
N ARG A 426 2.06 9.75 -9.29
CA ARG A 426 1.46 9.56 -10.63
C ARG A 426 0.10 8.88 -10.57
N HIS A 427 -0.06 7.91 -9.67
CA HIS A 427 -1.34 7.28 -9.42
C HIS A 427 -2.35 8.29 -8.83
N ALA A 428 -1.96 9.08 -7.83
CA ALA A 428 -2.77 10.16 -7.28
C ALA A 428 -3.18 11.17 -8.35
N ALA A 429 -2.25 11.58 -9.23
CA ALA A 429 -2.50 12.49 -10.35
C ALA A 429 -3.55 11.96 -11.36
N ALA A 430 -3.83 10.65 -11.36
CA ALA A 430 -4.83 10.05 -12.24
C ALA A 430 -6.28 10.27 -11.76
N ALA A 431 -6.50 10.76 -10.54
CA ALA A 431 -7.82 10.98 -9.95
C ALA A 431 -8.82 11.69 -10.90
N PRO A 432 -10.13 11.40 -10.81
CA PRO A 432 -11.15 12.21 -11.45
C PRO A 432 -11.07 13.66 -10.96
N ARG A 433 -11.48 14.62 -11.80
CA ARG A 433 -11.51 16.04 -11.45
C ARG A 433 -12.67 16.72 -12.14
N ILE A 434 -13.69 17.10 -11.37
CA ILE A 434 -14.86 17.80 -11.89
C ILE A 434 -14.57 19.28 -12.02
N GLU A 435 -14.90 19.85 -13.16
CA GLU A 435 -14.88 21.29 -13.41
C GLU A 435 -16.16 21.71 -14.14
N ILE A 436 -16.61 22.94 -13.87
CA ILE A 436 -17.66 23.62 -14.61
C ILE A 436 -16.98 24.39 -15.75
N ASP A 437 -17.00 23.82 -16.95
CA ASP A 437 -16.34 24.42 -18.12
C ASP A 437 -16.97 25.76 -18.50
N THR A 438 -18.31 25.84 -18.47
CA THR A 438 -19.05 27.06 -18.77
C THR A 438 -20.33 27.17 -17.95
N VAL A 439 -20.69 28.42 -17.64
CA VAL A 439 -22.05 28.80 -17.22
C VAL A 439 -22.50 29.96 -18.11
N GLU A 440 -23.47 29.71 -18.98
CA GLU A 440 -24.01 30.66 -19.93
C GLU A 440 -25.40 31.10 -19.50
N VAL A 441 -25.66 32.40 -19.58
CA VAL A 441 -26.98 32.99 -19.30
C VAL A 441 -27.52 33.61 -20.58
N GLU A 442 -28.66 33.12 -21.04
CA GLU A 442 -29.39 33.62 -22.20
C GLU A 442 -30.68 34.32 -21.72
N ALA A 443 -30.82 35.61 -22.01
CA ALA A 443 -32.06 36.34 -21.72
C ALA A 443 -33.16 35.92 -22.71
N LEU A 444 -34.29 35.45 -22.19
CA LEU A 444 -35.45 35.03 -22.99
C LEU A 444 -36.52 36.13 -23.12
N GLY A 445 -36.31 37.27 -22.45
CA GLY A 445 -37.17 38.43 -22.46
C GLY A 445 -37.86 38.69 -21.11
N GLY A 446 -38.05 39.97 -20.78
CA GLY A 446 -38.51 40.38 -19.46
C GLY A 446 -37.48 40.04 -18.39
N ASP A 447 -37.92 39.43 -17.30
CA ASP A 447 -37.12 38.98 -16.16
C ASP A 447 -36.65 37.52 -16.29
N LEU A 448 -36.84 36.88 -17.45
CA LEU A 448 -36.65 35.45 -17.62
C LEU A 448 -35.32 35.10 -18.33
N HIS A 449 -34.55 34.19 -17.73
CA HIS A 449 -33.23 33.79 -18.17
C HIS A 449 -33.12 32.26 -18.26
N LYS A 450 -32.52 31.76 -19.33
CA LYS A 450 -32.05 30.38 -19.43
C LYS A 450 -30.61 30.31 -18.95
N VAL A 451 -30.37 29.53 -17.90
CA VAL A 451 -29.02 29.26 -17.38
C VAL A 451 -28.59 27.88 -17.87
N THR A 452 -27.45 27.80 -18.53
CA THR A 452 -26.89 26.54 -19.06
C THR A 452 -25.52 26.33 -18.45
N ALA A 453 -25.29 25.20 -17.79
CA ALA A 453 -23.97 24.82 -17.29
C ALA A 453 -23.47 23.55 -17.98
N VAL A 454 -22.17 23.54 -18.29
CA VAL A 454 -21.46 22.39 -18.86
C VAL A 454 -20.45 21.90 -17.82
N VAL A 455 -20.57 20.63 -17.44
CA VAL A 455 -19.74 20.00 -16.39
C VAL A 455 -18.99 18.84 -16.99
N SER A 456 -17.68 18.80 -16.74
CA SER A 456 -16.75 17.83 -17.32
C SER A 456 -15.86 17.18 -16.26
N ASN A 457 -15.44 15.95 -16.54
CA ASN A 457 -14.34 15.32 -15.83
C ASN A 457 -13.01 15.51 -16.61
N HIS A 458 -12.09 16.28 -16.04
CA HIS A 458 -10.75 16.51 -16.61
C HIS A 458 -9.71 15.47 -16.16
N GLY A 459 -10.10 14.57 -15.25
CA GLY A 459 -9.25 13.52 -14.70
C GLY A 459 -8.95 12.38 -15.69
N TYR A 460 -8.01 11.51 -15.31
CA TYR A 460 -7.75 10.29 -16.07
C TYR A 460 -8.77 9.21 -15.75
N LEU A 461 -9.04 9.00 -14.46
CA LEU A 461 -10.05 8.08 -13.95
C LEU A 461 -11.47 8.60 -14.17
N PRO A 462 -12.46 7.71 -14.35
CA PRO A 462 -13.85 8.10 -14.34
C PRO A 462 -14.29 8.44 -12.91
N THR A 463 -15.38 9.19 -12.80
CA THR A 463 -15.91 9.61 -11.47
C THR A 463 -16.43 8.47 -10.61
N ASN A 464 -16.73 7.31 -11.20
CA ASN A 464 -17.04 6.07 -10.48
C ASN A 464 -15.82 5.21 -10.14
N LEU A 465 -14.61 5.62 -10.56
CA LEU A 465 -13.34 4.88 -10.44
C LEU A 465 -13.29 3.58 -11.25
N SER A 466 -14.11 2.60 -10.90
CA SER A 466 -14.10 1.23 -11.43
C SER A 466 -15.51 0.74 -11.78
N ASP A 467 -15.59 -0.32 -12.57
CA ASP A 467 -16.85 -1.03 -12.81
C ASP A 467 -17.32 -1.77 -11.55
N VAL A 468 -16.40 -2.26 -10.73
CA VAL A 468 -16.70 -2.85 -9.42
C VAL A 468 -17.48 -1.88 -8.53
N ALA A 469 -17.07 -0.60 -8.49
CA ALA A 469 -17.79 0.42 -7.72
C ALA A 469 -19.26 0.59 -8.16
N ILE A 470 -19.53 0.46 -9.46
CA ILE A 470 -20.89 0.51 -10.03
C ILE A 470 -21.66 -0.75 -9.64
N GLN A 471 -21.06 -1.93 -9.82
CA GLN A 471 -21.69 -3.23 -9.54
C GLN A 471 -22.12 -3.34 -8.07
N ASN A 472 -21.26 -2.88 -7.16
CA ASN A 472 -21.52 -2.89 -5.72
C ASN A 472 -22.38 -1.72 -5.23
N LYS A 473 -22.77 -0.80 -6.12
CA LYS A 473 -23.58 0.40 -5.81
C LYS A 473 -22.94 1.34 -4.79
N VAL A 474 -21.61 1.36 -4.74
CA VAL A 474 -20.84 2.30 -3.93
C VAL A 474 -20.50 3.58 -4.70
N ALA A 475 -20.43 3.53 -6.03
CA ALA A 475 -20.26 4.71 -6.88
C ALA A 475 -21.43 5.71 -6.74
N LYS A 476 -21.12 6.98 -6.46
CA LYS A 476 -22.08 8.09 -6.41
C LYS A 476 -22.09 8.89 -7.71
N PRO A 477 -23.26 9.34 -8.19
CA PRO A 477 -23.35 10.16 -9.38
C PRO A 477 -22.77 11.56 -9.12
N VAL A 478 -22.28 12.21 -10.18
CA VAL A 478 -22.02 13.65 -10.17
C VAL A 478 -23.34 14.39 -10.03
N THR A 479 -23.40 15.36 -9.13
CA THR A 479 -24.57 16.21 -8.90
C THR A 479 -24.26 17.64 -9.26
N VAL A 480 -25.24 18.34 -9.84
CA VAL A 480 -25.16 19.79 -10.07
C VAL A 480 -26.33 20.44 -9.37
N THR A 481 -26.05 21.54 -8.68
CA THR A 481 -27.03 22.31 -7.90
C THR A 481 -26.98 23.77 -8.34
N LEU A 482 -28.13 24.44 -8.30
CA LEU A 482 -28.27 25.85 -8.68
C LEU A 482 -28.84 26.65 -7.51
N ASP A 483 -28.01 27.48 -6.89
CA ASP A 483 -28.43 28.42 -5.87
C ASP A 483 -28.81 29.77 -6.52
N CYS A 484 -29.96 30.32 -6.13
CA CYS A 484 -30.48 31.58 -6.65
C CYS A 484 -30.43 32.68 -5.57
N GLU A 485 -29.73 33.78 -5.85
CA GLU A 485 -29.70 35.00 -5.03
C GLU A 485 -30.48 36.10 -5.75
N ASN A 486 -31.52 36.67 -5.11
CA ASN A 486 -32.44 37.63 -5.75
C ASN A 486 -33.02 37.14 -7.10
N ALA A 487 -33.22 35.84 -7.21
CA ALA A 487 -33.79 35.17 -8.38
C ALA A 487 -34.71 34.02 -7.94
N GLU A 488 -35.49 33.46 -8.86
CA GLU A 488 -36.42 32.35 -8.62
C GLU A 488 -36.30 31.30 -9.73
N LEU A 489 -36.01 30.07 -9.32
CA LEU A 489 -36.00 28.91 -10.21
C LEU A 489 -37.43 28.61 -10.68
N THR A 490 -37.66 28.68 -11.98
CA THR A 490 -38.98 28.53 -12.61
C THR A 490 -39.19 27.16 -13.26
N MET A 491 -38.13 26.57 -13.84
CA MET A 491 -38.19 25.22 -14.44
C MET A 491 -36.89 24.44 -14.24
N ASN A 492 -37.05 23.11 -14.27
CA ASN A 492 -36.06 22.07 -13.97
C ASN A 492 -35.71 21.98 -12.47
N PRO A 493 -35.32 20.80 -11.98
CA PRO A 493 -35.01 20.64 -10.56
C PRO A 493 -33.72 21.38 -10.21
N GLU A 494 -33.72 21.99 -9.03
CA GLU A 494 -32.56 22.66 -8.44
C GLU A 494 -31.36 21.71 -8.35
N HIS A 495 -31.61 20.47 -7.92
CA HIS A 495 -30.61 19.41 -7.81
C HIS A 495 -30.75 18.43 -8.97
N VAL A 496 -29.73 18.35 -9.83
CA VAL A 496 -29.68 17.47 -10.99
C VAL A 496 -28.62 16.38 -10.77
N LYS A 497 -28.99 15.11 -10.98
CA LYS A 497 -28.03 14.00 -11.01
C LYS A 497 -27.59 13.77 -12.45
N LEU A 498 -26.30 13.97 -12.74
CA LEU A 498 -25.73 13.71 -14.05
C LEU A 498 -25.41 12.23 -14.29
N GLY A 499 -25.42 11.41 -13.24
CA GLY A 499 -24.79 10.09 -13.30
C GLY A 499 -23.27 10.23 -13.25
N ASN A 500 -22.54 9.18 -13.65
CA ASN A 500 -21.09 9.23 -13.71
C ASN A 500 -20.63 9.87 -15.04
N LEU A 501 -19.50 10.57 -14.97
CA LEU A 501 -18.73 11.07 -16.10
C LEU A 501 -17.51 10.20 -16.34
N ALA A 502 -17.25 9.91 -17.62
CA ALA A 502 -16.11 9.17 -18.11
C ALA A 502 -14.79 9.86 -17.79
N GLY A 503 -13.70 9.10 -17.71
CA GLY A 503 -12.33 9.62 -17.63
C GLY A 503 -11.63 9.56 -18.98
N ARG A 504 -10.44 10.15 -19.07
CA ARG A 504 -9.58 10.02 -20.26
C ARG A 504 -9.16 8.57 -20.54
N ASN A 505 -9.20 7.68 -19.52
CA ASN A 505 -8.88 6.27 -19.64
C ASN A 505 -9.85 5.46 -20.54
N GLU A 506 -11.09 5.95 -20.71
CA GLU A 506 -12.13 5.22 -21.45
C GLU A 506 -11.92 5.30 -22.96
N ARG A 507 -11.55 6.48 -23.48
CA ARG A 507 -11.34 6.68 -24.92
C ARG A 507 -9.94 6.23 -25.34
N ARG A 508 -9.81 4.95 -25.69
CA ARG A 508 -8.52 4.33 -26.05
C ARG A 508 -8.13 4.45 -27.52
N TYR A 509 -9.09 4.75 -28.40
CA TYR A 509 -8.84 4.84 -29.84
C TYR A 509 -9.29 6.19 -30.38
N ALA A 510 -8.55 6.70 -31.37
CA ALA A 510 -8.84 8.00 -31.97
C ALA A 510 -10.22 8.01 -32.65
N TYR A 511 -10.56 6.95 -33.39
CA TYR A 511 -11.78 6.84 -34.19
C TYR A 511 -12.08 5.36 -34.55
N SER A 512 -13.36 4.98 -34.61
CA SER A 512 -13.83 3.66 -35.06
C SER A 512 -14.92 3.82 -36.11
N ASN A 513 -14.73 3.20 -37.28
CA ASN A 513 -15.73 3.17 -38.36
C ASN A 513 -17.02 2.43 -37.97
N TRP A 514 -17.01 1.69 -36.86
CA TRP A 514 -18.14 0.90 -36.38
C TRP A 514 -19.02 1.66 -35.36
N GLY A 515 -18.76 2.96 -35.16
CA GLY A 515 -19.65 3.83 -34.38
C GLY A 515 -19.65 3.58 -32.87
N GLN A 516 -18.54 3.08 -32.31
CA GLN A 516 -18.39 2.88 -30.87
C GLN A 516 -18.66 4.20 -30.12
N GLN A 517 -19.72 4.20 -29.31
CA GLN A 517 -20.08 5.32 -28.45
C GLN A 517 -19.30 5.19 -27.14
N TRP A 518 -18.61 6.26 -26.76
CA TRP A 518 -17.94 6.37 -25.47
C TRP A 518 -18.90 7.00 -24.46
N SER A 519 -18.73 6.66 -23.19
CA SER A 519 -19.47 7.35 -22.15
C SER A 519 -19.07 8.83 -22.15
N PRO A 520 -20.03 9.73 -21.92
CA PRO A 520 -19.77 11.17 -21.95
C PRO A 520 -18.83 11.59 -20.80
N VAL A 521 -17.73 12.24 -21.16
CA VAL A 521 -16.84 12.96 -20.23
C VAL A 521 -17.48 14.26 -19.75
N THR A 522 -18.39 14.81 -20.56
CA THR A 522 -19.02 16.11 -20.39
C THR A 522 -20.53 15.98 -20.49
N LYS A 523 -21.27 16.64 -19.59
CA LYS A 523 -22.73 16.73 -19.64
C LYS A 523 -23.19 18.17 -19.43
N LYS A 524 -24.37 18.46 -19.97
CA LYS A 524 -25.02 19.76 -19.92
C LYS A 524 -26.25 19.71 -19.03
N VAL A 525 -26.48 20.78 -18.27
CA VAL A 525 -27.71 21.04 -17.52
C VAL A 525 -28.23 22.43 -17.82
N GLU A 526 -29.55 22.57 -17.77
CA GLU A 526 -30.23 23.82 -18.10
C GLU A 526 -31.31 24.09 -17.07
N TRP A 527 -31.49 25.37 -16.72
CA TRP A 527 -32.56 25.85 -15.85
C TRP A 527 -33.21 27.08 -16.45
N LEU A 528 -34.46 27.31 -16.07
CA LEU A 528 -35.15 28.56 -16.33
C LEU A 528 -35.27 29.34 -15.03
N VAL A 529 -34.73 30.55 -15.00
CA VAL A 529 -34.63 31.37 -13.79
C VAL A 529 -35.24 32.74 -14.05
N ARG A 530 -36.00 33.23 -13.08
CA ARG A 530 -36.60 34.56 -13.08
C ARG A 530 -35.79 35.49 -12.18
N SER A 531 -35.27 36.57 -12.73
CA SER A 531 -34.60 37.64 -11.99
C SER A 531 -35.61 38.44 -11.16
N LYS A 532 -35.27 38.80 -9.91
CA LYS A 532 -36.10 39.69 -9.06
C LYS A 532 -35.50 41.09 -8.88
N GLY A 533 -34.37 41.37 -9.53
CA GLY A 533 -33.64 42.63 -9.39
C GLY A 533 -32.38 42.67 -10.25
N ALA A 534 -31.78 43.85 -10.40
CA ALA A 534 -30.57 44.03 -11.20
C ALA A 534 -29.33 43.32 -10.59
N ASP A 535 -29.40 42.94 -9.32
CA ASP A 535 -28.38 42.21 -8.58
C ASP A 535 -28.65 40.69 -8.53
N ALA A 536 -29.62 40.19 -9.30
CA ALA A 536 -29.93 38.77 -9.38
C ALA A 536 -28.74 37.96 -9.89
N LYS A 537 -28.44 36.87 -9.19
CA LYS A 537 -27.26 36.04 -9.42
C LYS A 537 -27.63 34.58 -9.21
N VAL A 538 -26.96 33.70 -9.94
CA VAL A 538 -27.01 32.26 -9.71
C VAL A 538 -25.62 31.71 -9.44
N THR A 539 -25.55 30.69 -8.60
CA THR A 539 -24.33 29.92 -8.35
C THR A 539 -24.59 28.46 -8.70
N VAL A 540 -23.80 27.95 -9.63
CA VAL A 540 -23.79 26.53 -10.01
C VAL A 540 -22.72 25.84 -9.19
N THR A 541 -23.08 24.78 -8.48
CA THR A 541 -22.13 23.91 -7.77
C THR A 541 -22.19 22.51 -8.38
N ALA A 542 -21.08 22.04 -8.95
CA ALA A 542 -20.91 20.68 -9.45
C ALA A 542 -20.07 19.87 -8.45
N ALA A 543 -20.59 18.75 -7.97
CA ALA A 543 -19.95 17.94 -6.94
C ALA A 543 -19.89 16.46 -7.34
N SER A 544 -18.75 15.85 -7.05
CA SER A 544 -18.49 14.41 -7.15
C SER A 544 -17.73 13.96 -5.91
N GLU A 545 -18.19 12.87 -5.29
CA GLU A 545 -17.52 12.29 -4.11
C GLU A 545 -16.05 12.00 -4.39
N LYS A 546 -15.73 11.52 -5.60
CA LYS A 546 -14.36 11.17 -6.01
C LYS A 546 -13.67 12.28 -6.78
N GLY A 547 -14.42 13.06 -7.56
CA GLY A 547 -13.89 14.07 -8.48
C GLY A 547 -13.79 15.48 -7.89
N GLY A 548 -14.19 15.66 -6.64
CA GLY A 548 -14.19 16.95 -5.95
C GLY A 548 -15.39 17.84 -6.31
N THR A 549 -15.34 19.10 -5.86
CA THR A 549 -16.39 20.10 -6.05
C THR A 549 -15.86 21.35 -6.73
N ASP A 550 -16.59 21.85 -7.72
CA ASP A 550 -16.33 23.12 -8.39
C ASP A 550 -17.57 24.03 -8.33
N ARG A 551 -17.35 25.34 -8.30
CA ARG A 551 -18.39 26.35 -8.12
C ARG A 551 -18.19 27.53 -9.05
N SER A 552 -19.25 27.93 -9.74
CA SER A 552 -19.25 29.07 -10.64
C SER A 552 -20.47 29.96 -10.42
N SER A 553 -20.23 31.26 -10.29
CA SER A 553 -21.23 32.27 -10.00
C SER A 553 -21.37 33.23 -11.18
N VAL A 554 -22.59 33.45 -11.65
CA VAL A 554 -22.87 34.40 -12.74
C VAL A 554 -24.05 35.31 -12.40
N ALA A 555 -23.95 36.59 -12.75
CA ALA A 555 -25.08 37.51 -12.67
C ALA A 555 -26.07 37.20 -13.81
N LEU A 556 -27.38 37.30 -13.52
CA LEU A 556 -28.41 37.06 -14.54
C LEU A 556 -28.56 38.25 -15.49
N GLY A 557 -28.14 39.45 -15.07
CA GLY A 557 -28.46 40.69 -15.79
C GLY A 557 -29.87 41.19 -15.48
N ALA A 558 -30.14 42.43 -15.89
CA ALA A 558 -31.44 43.10 -15.69
C ALA A 558 -32.40 42.83 -16.86
#